data_AF-A0A916RCV5-F1
#
_entry.id   AF-A0A916RCV5-F1
#
_cell.length_a   1.000
_cell.length_b   1.000
_cell.length_c   1.000
_cell.angle_alpha   90.00
_cell.angle_beta   90.00
_cell.angle_gamma   90.00
#
_symmetry.space_group_name_H-M   'P 1'
#
loop_
_entity.id
_entity.type
_entity.pdbx_description
1 polymer ?
#
loop_
_entity_poly.entity_id
_entity_poly.type
_entity_poly.pdbx_seq_one_letter_code
_entity_poly.pdbx_strand_id
1 'polypeptide(L)'
;MNFGQWLGFFSLLISLYILWEIRQLVLLVFAAIVLATALNRLVQKFNRWGIKRNLAVIVTLSLATLIILLFLLLIVPPFTTQFQKLLALIPDVFTEVRSQLVQLYRQQPDLFPPPPSATDMLVQTQLLSTQLFSNFLRFF
;
A
#
# COMPACT_ATOMS: atom_id res chain seq x y z
N MET A 1 6.69 -50.13 20.05
CA MET A 1 5.86 -49.06 19.46
C MET A 1 6.79 -48.13 18.69
N ASN A 2 6.49 -47.89 17.42
CA ASN A 2 7.49 -47.49 16.41
C ASN A 2 7.88 -46.00 16.52
N PHE A 3 9.08 -45.74 17.04
CA PHE A 3 9.70 -44.42 17.17
C PHE A 3 9.69 -43.61 15.85
N GLY A 4 9.79 -44.31 14.70
CA GLY A 4 9.72 -43.70 13.37
C GLY A 4 8.36 -43.07 13.02
N GLN A 5 7.24 -43.60 13.54
CA GLN A 5 5.91 -43.02 13.28
C GLN A 5 5.71 -41.69 14.03
N TRP A 6 6.23 -41.59 15.25
CA TRP A 6 6.22 -40.35 16.01
C TRP A 6 7.09 -39.27 15.36
N LEU A 7 8.28 -39.63 14.87
CA LEU A 7 9.13 -38.71 14.11
C LEU A 7 8.45 -38.15 12.85
N GLY A 8 7.74 -39.01 12.10
CA GLY A 8 6.95 -38.57 10.95
C GLY A 8 5.83 -37.59 11.33
N PHE A 9 5.13 -37.85 12.43
CA PHE A 9 4.08 -36.96 12.92
C PHE A 9 4.63 -35.57 13.33
N PHE A 10 5.75 -35.53 14.06
CA PHE A 10 6.41 -34.27 14.41
C PHE A 10 6.95 -33.54 13.18
N SER A 11 7.53 -34.25 12.21
CA SER A 11 8.01 -33.66 10.95
C SER A 11 6.86 -33.01 10.16
N LEU A 12 5.70 -33.65 10.11
CA LEU A 12 4.50 -33.09 9.45
C LEU A 12 4.01 -31.85 10.19
N LEU A 13 3.95 -31.88 11.52
CA LEU A 13 3.59 -30.73 12.36
C LEU A 13 4.53 -29.54 12.13
N ILE A 14 5.83 -29.78 12.08
CA ILE A 14 6.85 -28.74 11.82
C ILE A 14 6.66 -28.17 10.40
N SER A 15 6.46 -29.02 9.39
CA SER A 15 6.21 -28.57 8.02
C SER A 15 4.95 -27.71 7.91
N LEU A 16 3.86 -28.13 8.57
CA LEU A 16 2.62 -27.37 8.59
C LEU A 16 2.77 -26.03 9.33
N TYR A 17 3.54 -26.02 10.43
CA TYR A 17 3.87 -24.81 11.18
C TYR A 17 4.67 -23.82 10.31
N ILE A 18 5.71 -24.29 9.61
CA ILE A 18 6.49 -23.46 8.68
C ILE A 18 5.58 -22.88 7.60
N LEU A 19 4.70 -23.70 7.01
CA LEU A 19 3.77 -23.25 5.98
C LEU A 19 2.79 -22.18 6.49
N TRP A 20 2.35 -22.31 7.75
CA TRP A 20 1.49 -21.33 8.41
C TRP A 20 2.21 -20.01 8.71
N GLU A 21 3.49 -20.08 9.07
CA GLU A 21 4.34 -18.90 9.29
C GLU A 21 4.49 -18.09 8.00
N ILE A 22 4.75 -18.77 6.88
CA ILE A 22 4.90 -18.13 5.57
C ILE A 22 3.57 -17.93 4.82
N ARG A 23 2.42 -18.01 5.50
CA ARG A 23 1.09 -17.91 4.85
C ARG A 23 0.95 -16.68 3.95
N GLN A 24 1.60 -15.58 4.30
CA GLN A 24 1.59 -14.36 3.47
C GLN A 24 2.28 -14.59 2.13
N LEU A 25 3.44 -15.26 2.11
CA LEU A 25 4.14 -15.62 0.88
C LEU A 25 3.32 -16.62 0.07
N VAL A 26 2.67 -17.60 0.71
CA VAL A 26 1.78 -18.57 0.04
C VAL A 26 0.60 -17.87 -0.62
N LEU A 27 -0.04 -16.92 0.08
CA LEU A 27 -1.13 -16.11 -0.47
C LEU A 27 -0.66 -15.23 -1.62
N LEU A 28 0.54 -14.66 -1.53
CA LEU A 28 1.13 -13.83 -2.59
C LEU A 28 1.44 -14.66 -3.84
N VAL A 29 2.01 -15.86 -3.68
CA VAL A 29 2.23 -16.81 -4.77
C VAL A 29 0.90 -17.27 -5.37
N PHE A 30 -0.10 -17.57 -4.54
CA PHE A 30 -1.43 -17.92 -5.01
C PHE A 30 -2.04 -16.80 -5.85
N ALA A 31 -1.98 -15.56 -5.38
CA ALA A 31 -2.43 -14.39 -6.13
C ALA A 31 -1.67 -14.24 -7.46
N ALA A 32 -0.35 -14.43 -7.46
CA ALA A 32 0.46 -14.40 -8.66
C ALA A 32 0.04 -15.49 -9.67
N ILE A 33 -0.23 -16.71 -9.20
CA ILE A 33 -0.72 -17.82 -10.05
C ILE A 33 -2.09 -17.50 -10.64
N VAL A 34 -3.03 -16.99 -9.84
CA VAL A 34 -4.36 -16.60 -10.31
C VAL A 34 -4.25 -15.50 -11.36
N LEU A 35 -3.42 -14.48 -11.11
CA LEU A 35 -3.19 -13.37 -12.03
C LEU A 35 -2.52 -13.84 -13.33
N ALA A 36 -1.48 -14.68 -13.23
CA ALA A 36 -0.85 -15.31 -14.38
C ALA A 36 -1.84 -16.16 -15.18
N THR A 37 -2.73 -16.88 -14.51
CA THR A 37 -3.78 -17.69 -15.16
C THR A 37 -4.80 -16.81 -15.88
N ALA A 38 -5.22 -15.70 -15.27
CA ALA A 38 -6.12 -14.73 -15.88
C ALA A 38 -5.50 -14.08 -17.13
N LEU A 39 -4.22 -13.68 -17.05
CA LEU A 39 -3.46 -13.19 -18.20
C LEU A 39 -3.31 -14.26 -19.28
N ASN A 40 -3.01 -15.50 -18.91
CA ASN A 40 -2.89 -16.60 -19.88
C ASN A 40 -4.23 -16.90 -20.58
N ARG A 41 -5.37 -16.70 -19.91
CA ARG A 41 -6.70 -16.78 -20.55
C ARG A 41 -6.89 -15.68 -21.60
N LEU A 42 -6.38 -14.47 -21.38
CA LEU A 42 -6.32 -13.42 -22.41
C LEU A 42 -5.41 -13.83 -23.57
N VAL A 43 -4.21 -14.37 -23.31
CA VAL A 43 -3.29 -14.90 -24.34
C VAL A 43 -4.00 -15.93 -25.22
N GLN A 44 -4.70 -16.88 -24.62
CA GLN A 44 -5.42 -17.92 -25.37
C GLN A 44 -6.52 -17.34 -26.26
N LYS A 45 -7.17 -16.25 -25.84
CA LYS A 45 -8.17 -15.55 -26.65
C LYS A 45 -7.53 -14.92 -27.90
N PHE A 46 -6.33 -14.36 -27.77
CA PHE A 46 -5.53 -13.88 -28.91
C PHE A 46 -4.99 -15.01 -29.79
N ASN A 47 -4.61 -16.15 -29.20
CA ASN A 47 -4.14 -17.33 -29.95
C ASN A 47 -5.25 -17.92 -30.85
N ARG A 48 -6.52 -17.82 -30.45
CA ARG A 48 -7.68 -18.20 -31.27
C ARG A 48 -7.87 -17.34 -32.53
N TRP A 49 -7.23 -16.17 -32.62
CA TRP A 49 -7.23 -15.33 -33.81
C TRP A 49 -6.10 -15.68 -34.80
N GLY A 50 -5.41 -16.81 -34.62
CA GLY A 50 -4.43 -17.34 -35.60
C GLY A 50 -2.98 -16.91 -35.37
N ILE A 51 -2.69 -16.26 -34.23
CA ILE A 51 -1.33 -15.83 -33.86
C ILE A 51 -0.54 -17.04 -33.34
N LYS A 52 0.71 -17.23 -33.78
CA LYS A 52 1.59 -18.30 -33.28
C LYS A 52 1.79 -18.16 -31.76
N ARG A 53 1.75 -19.27 -31.01
CA ARG A 53 1.78 -19.31 -29.53
C ARG A 53 2.83 -18.39 -28.88
N ASN A 54 4.06 -18.35 -29.42
CA ASN A 54 5.12 -17.48 -28.88
C ASN A 54 4.84 -15.98 -29.09
N LEU A 55 4.28 -15.61 -30.25
CA LEU A 55 3.90 -14.22 -30.52
C LEU A 55 2.70 -13.80 -29.68
N ALA A 56 1.75 -14.70 -29.41
CA ALA A 56 0.59 -14.40 -28.57
C ALA A 56 1.00 -14.04 -27.13
N VAL A 57 2.00 -14.72 -26.58
CA VAL A 57 2.55 -14.42 -25.24
C VAL A 57 3.20 -13.04 -25.23
N ILE A 58 4.08 -12.75 -26.19
CA ILE A 58 4.76 -11.45 -26.30
C ILE A 58 3.73 -10.33 -26.44
N VAL A 59 2.77 -10.46 -27.36
CA VAL A 59 1.74 -9.45 -27.61
C VAL A 59 0.90 -9.21 -26.35
N THR A 60 0.50 -10.24 -25.63
CA THR A 60 -0.32 -10.07 -24.42
C THR A 60 0.47 -9.43 -23.29
N LEU A 61 1.73 -9.82 -23.09
CA LEU A 61 2.59 -9.22 -22.07
C LEU A 61 2.86 -7.75 -22.42
N SER A 62 3.22 -7.45 -23.67
CA SER A 62 3.42 -6.08 -24.15
C SER A 62 2.15 -5.24 -24.01
N LEU A 63 0.98 -5.78 -24.33
CA LEU A 63 -0.30 -5.07 -24.18
C LEU A 63 -0.61 -4.80 -22.70
N ALA A 64 -0.41 -5.78 -21.81
CA ALA A 64 -0.60 -5.61 -20.38
C ALA A 64 0.34 -4.53 -19.81
N THR A 65 1.64 -4.60 -20.17
CA THR A 65 2.61 -3.58 -19.79
C THR A 65 2.23 -2.21 -20.34
N LEU A 66 1.80 -2.12 -21.60
CA LEU A 66 1.38 -0.87 -22.22
C LEU A 66 0.17 -0.27 -21.49
N ILE A 67 -0.83 -1.07 -21.15
CA ILE A 67 -2.01 -0.62 -20.38
C ILE A 67 -1.58 -0.06 -19.03
N ILE A 68 -0.68 -0.75 -18.31
CA ILE A 68 -0.17 -0.28 -17.01
C ILE A 68 0.57 1.04 -17.19
N LEU A 69 1.45 1.16 -18.18
CA LEU A 69 2.22 2.37 -18.45
C LEU A 69 1.30 3.55 -18.82
N LEU A 70 0.29 3.30 -19.65
CA LEU A 70 -0.68 4.29 -20.08
C LEU A 70 -1.55 4.72 -18.89
N PHE A 71 -1.97 3.78 -18.04
CA PHE A 71 -2.66 4.07 -16.80
C PHE A 71 -1.80 4.94 -15.87
N LEU A 72 -0.53 4.59 -15.64
CA LEU A 72 0.37 5.39 -14.82
C LEU A 72 0.59 6.79 -15.42
N LEU A 73 0.84 6.89 -16.72
CA LEU A 73 1.05 8.17 -17.39
C LEU A 73 -0.22 9.03 -17.42
N LEU A 74 -1.40 8.44 -17.36
CA LEU A 74 -2.66 9.18 -17.34
C LEU A 74 -3.16 9.52 -15.93
N ILE A 75 -2.89 8.66 -14.93
CA ILE A 75 -3.34 8.85 -13.53
C ILE A 75 -2.31 9.65 -12.72
N VAL A 76 -1.01 9.38 -12.86
CA VAL A 76 0.02 9.99 -12.01
C VAL A 76 0.11 11.51 -12.18
N PRO A 77 0.08 12.09 -13.41
CA PRO A 77 0.12 13.55 -13.57
C PRO A 77 -1.08 14.29 -12.93
N PRO A 78 -2.35 13.92 -13.19
CA PRO A 78 -3.46 14.58 -12.52
C PRO A 78 -3.45 14.30 -11.01
N PHE A 79 -3.03 13.10 -10.58
CA PHE A 79 -2.92 12.80 -9.15
C PHE A 79 -1.90 13.71 -8.45
N THR A 80 -0.72 13.88 -9.03
CA THR A 80 0.33 14.76 -8.45
C THR A 80 -0.12 16.22 -8.41
N THR A 81 -0.74 16.72 -9.48
CA THR A 81 -1.26 18.11 -9.49
C THR A 81 -2.41 18.30 -8.50
N GLN A 82 -3.31 17.33 -8.35
CA GLN A 82 -4.38 17.36 -7.34
C GLN A 82 -3.81 17.28 -5.92
N PHE A 83 -2.82 16.41 -5.69
CA PHE A 83 -2.17 16.27 -4.39
C PHE A 83 -1.42 17.55 -4.02
N GLN A 84 -0.72 18.18 -4.96
CA GLN A 84 -0.09 19.49 -4.73
C GLN A 84 -1.10 20.57 -4.39
N LYS A 85 -2.26 20.61 -5.07
CA LYS A 85 -3.35 21.53 -4.71
C LYS A 85 -3.86 21.27 -3.29
N LEU A 86 -4.09 20.00 -2.93
CA LEU A 86 -4.49 19.63 -1.57
C LEU A 86 -3.44 20.09 -0.55
N LEU A 87 -2.16 19.83 -0.79
CA LEU A 87 -1.06 20.29 0.07
C LEU A 87 -1.01 21.81 0.18
N ALA A 88 -1.26 22.53 -0.91
CA ALA A 88 -1.31 23.99 -0.92
C ALA A 88 -2.51 24.55 -0.15
N LEU A 89 -3.63 23.82 -0.05
CA LEU A 89 -4.81 24.21 0.72
C LEU A 89 -4.68 23.93 2.23
N ILE A 90 -3.78 23.01 2.65
CA ILE A 90 -3.53 22.72 4.07
C ILE A 90 -3.25 23.99 4.90
N PRO A 91 -2.30 24.87 4.52
CA PRO A 91 -2.03 26.08 5.30
C PRO A 91 -3.24 27.00 5.40
N ASP A 92 -3.99 27.19 4.32
CA ASP A 92 -5.17 28.06 4.29
C ASP A 92 -6.25 27.55 5.25
N VAL A 93 -6.61 26.27 5.15
CA VAL A 93 -7.54 25.61 6.07
C VAL A 93 -7.07 25.74 7.52
N PHE A 94 -5.77 25.59 7.76
CA PHE A 94 -5.22 25.72 9.10
C PHE A 94 -5.35 27.15 9.66
N THR A 95 -5.12 28.17 8.84
CA THR A 95 -5.29 29.57 9.28
C THR A 95 -6.74 29.90 9.59
N GLU A 96 -7.68 29.40 8.79
CA GLU A 96 -9.11 29.61 9.01
C GLU A 96 -9.58 28.92 10.29
N VAL A 97 -9.24 27.64 10.47
CA VAL A 97 -9.54 26.87 11.70
C VAL A 97 -8.91 27.56 12.91
N ARG A 98 -7.64 27.97 12.83
CA ARG A 98 -6.97 28.68 13.93
C ARG A 98 -7.67 29.98 14.27
N SER A 99 -8.13 30.75 13.27
CA SER A 99 -8.82 32.02 13.51
C SER A 99 -10.14 31.82 14.25
N GLN A 100 -10.90 30.78 13.91
CA GLN A 100 -12.13 30.40 14.61
C GLN A 100 -11.85 29.92 16.03
N LEU A 101 -10.80 29.12 16.23
CA LEU A 101 -10.36 28.68 17.55
C LEU A 101 -9.91 29.85 18.44
N VAL A 102 -9.20 30.83 17.88
CA VAL A 102 -8.79 32.04 18.60
C VAL A 102 -10.00 32.88 18.99
N GLN A 103 -11.00 33.00 18.11
CA GLN A 103 -12.24 33.70 18.42
C GLN A 103 -13.03 33.01 19.55
N LEU A 104 -13.13 31.69 19.52
CA LEU A 104 -13.75 30.88 20.58
C LEU A 104 -12.98 31.01 21.91
N TYR A 105 -11.65 30.95 21.87
CA TYR A 105 -10.79 31.12 23.05
C TYR A 105 -10.98 32.51 23.70
N ARG A 106 -11.11 33.57 22.88
CA ARG A 106 -11.39 34.92 23.41
C ARG A 106 -12.73 35.04 24.12
N GLN A 107 -13.73 34.23 23.74
CA GLN A 107 -15.03 34.24 24.39
C GLN A 107 -15.04 33.48 25.72
N GLN A 108 -14.27 32.39 25.84
CA GLN A 108 -14.23 31.55 27.05
C GLN A 108 -12.81 31.04 27.35
N PRO A 109 -11.97 31.85 28.03
CA PRO A 109 -10.58 31.51 28.29
C PRO A 109 -10.35 30.39 29.31
N ASP A 110 -11.33 30.11 30.19
CA ASP A 110 -11.19 29.10 31.27
C ASP A 110 -11.46 27.65 30.80
N LEU A 111 -12.08 27.45 29.64
CA LEU A 111 -12.51 26.13 29.14
C LEU A 111 -11.57 25.54 28.08
N PHE A 112 -10.72 26.35 27.44
CA PHE A 112 -9.93 25.92 26.28
C PHE A 112 -8.44 26.22 26.45
N PRO A 113 -7.53 25.26 26.18
CA PRO A 113 -6.10 25.53 26.16
C PRO A 113 -5.74 26.47 24.98
N PRO A 114 -4.63 27.23 25.09
CA PRO A 114 -4.20 28.13 24.03
C PRO A 114 -3.95 27.37 22.72
N PRO A 115 -4.41 27.89 21.56
CA PRO A 115 -4.25 27.20 20.29
C PRO A 115 -2.77 27.07 19.92
N PRO A 116 -2.31 25.89 19.47
CA PRO A 116 -0.91 25.62 19.16
C PRO A 116 -0.40 26.51 18.02
N SER A 117 0.86 26.93 18.10
CA SER A 117 1.49 27.75 17.07
C SER A 117 1.99 26.88 15.91
N ALA A 118 2.16 27.48 14.73
CA ALA A 118 2.70 26.80 13.55
C ALA A 118 4.08 26.15 13.83
N THR A 119 4.89 26.78 14.69
CA THR A 119 6.19 26.26 15.13
C THR A 119 6.05 25.00 15.99
N ASP A 120 5.07 24.94 16.88
CA ASP A 120 4.84 23.78 17.76
C ASP A 120 4.43 22.55 16.95
N MET A 121 3.67 22.75 15.88
CA MET A 121 3.27 21.68 14.96
C MET A 121 4.41 21.17 14.09
N LEU A 122 5.31 22.04 13.64
CA LEU A 122 6.52 21.63 12.91
C LEU A 122 7.42 20.77 13.80
N VAL A 123 7.53 21.12 15.09
CA VAL A 123 8.27 20.32 16.07
C VAL A 123 7.58 18.98 16.33
N GLN A 124 6.25 18.96 16.44
CA GLN A 124 5.50 17.74 16.71
C GLN A 124 5.47 16.78 15.50
N THR A 125 5.38 17.31 14.28
CA THR A 125 5.45 16.50 13.04
C THR A 125 6.83 15.87 12.86
N GLN A 126 7.92 16.59 13.17
CA GLN A 126 9.25 16.00 13.21
C GLN A 126 9.35 14.86 14.23
N LEU A 127 8.86 15.06 15.44
CA LEU A 127 8.88 14.02 16.49
C LEU A 127 8.06 12.79 16.09
N LEU A 128 6.89 13.00 15.47
CA LEU A 128 6.04 11.91 14.97
C LEU A 128 6.76 11.13 13.86
N SER A 129 7.44 11.83 12.95
CA SER A 129 8.18 11.20 11.86
C SER A 129 9.32 10.31 12.38
N THR A 130 10.08 10.77 13.38
CA THR A 130 11.19 10.01 13.96
C THR A 130 10.69 8.82 14.78
N GLN A 131 9.58 8.96 15.50
CA GLN A 131 8.96 7.87 16.24
C GLN A 131 8.34 6.81 15.32
N LEU A 132 7.63 7.21 14.27
CA LEU A 132 7.06 6.29 13.29
C LEU A 132 8.16 5.52 12.55
N PHE A 133 9.23 6.21 12.13
CA PHE A 133 10.36 5.57 11.48
C PHE A 133 11.11 4.62 12.42
N SER A 134 11.34 5.03 13.67
CA SER A 134 11.98 4.19 14.69
C SER A 134 11.16 2.94 15.02
N ASN A 135 9.83 3.06 15.13
CA ASN A 135 8.95 1.93 15.41
C ASN A 135 8.80 1.00 14.19
N PHE A 136 8.81 1.55 12.97
CA PHE A 136 8.79 0.77 11.74
C PHE A 136 10.04 -0.12 11.61
N LEU A 137 11.23 0.45 11.86
CA LEU A 137 12.49 -0.30 11.86
C LEU A 137 12.60 -1.33 12.99
N ARG A 138 11.73 -1.28 14.00
CA ARG A 138 11.66 -2.31 15.06
C ARG A 138 10.73 -3.46 14.70
N PHE A 139 9.76 -3.25 13.81
CA PHE A 139 8.79 -4.26 13.40
C PHE A 139 9.28 -5.08 12.20
N PHE A 140 10.10 -4.47 11.33
CA PHE A 140 10.74 -5.10 10.18
C PHE A 140 12.13 -5.62 10.55
#